data_AF-A0ABD1J2D9-F1
#
_entry.id   AF-A0ABD1J2D9-F1
#
_cell.length_a   1.000
_cell.length_b   1.000
_cell.length_c   1.000
_cell.angle_alpha   90.00
_cell.angle_beta   90.00
_cell.angle_gamma   90.00
#
_symmetry.space_group_name_H-M   'P 1'
#
loop_
_entity.id
_entity.type
_entity.pdbx_description
1 polymer ?
#
loop_
_entity_poly.entity_id
_entity_poly.type
_entity_poly.pdbx_seq_one_letter_code
_entity_poly.pdbx_strand_id
1 'polypeptide(L)'
;MEPPLKRRKGMDEGANSWEVHPVLSDEQSQDIKLLDAFAAPINNKKETSRLMKELTTLYPLPGLQHIKRVRACKGDKHPHPLEVIICLVEDAPDANGSKDVSLGTLLPLESFDSSGLGEPFIVKIPAKAPLTRPQFEQASTHWPTSFHEDKQVTAALRGQLFSAAQKARMHEHMMAAVRAAKAGQEQGMAPVGAVIVDPASDQILAVAHDCSQAVRFFNFVTYKGHSKPQEYRGCAEAKND
;
A
#
# COMPACT_ATOMS: atom_id res chain seq x y z
N MET A 1 -38.77 -48.23 -5.02
CA MET A 1 -37.61 -47.31 -4.92
C MET A 1 -38.16 -45.91 -4.86
N GLU A 2 -38.12 -45.28 -3.68
CA GLU A 2 -38.45 -43.86 -3.54
C GLU A 2 -37.33 -43.00 -4.13
N PRO A 3 -37.63 -41.85 -4.75
CA PRO A 3 -36.60 -40.92 -5.19
C PRO A 3 -35.98 -40.20 -3.98
N PRO A 4 -34.66 -39.95 -3.99
CA PRO A 4 -33.99 -39.31 -2.87
C PRO A 4 -34.40 -37.83 -2.78
N LEU A 5 -34.68 -37.38 -1.55
CA LEU A 5 -35.00 -35.99 -1.24
C LEU A 5 -33.85 -35.07 -1.68
N LYS A 6 -34.21 -34.10 -2.54
CA LYS A 6 -33.34 -33.05 -3.04
C LYS A 6 -32.81 -32.24 -1.84
N ARG A 7 -31.54 -32.46 -1.51
CA ARG A 7 -30.78 -31.71 -0.51
C ARG A 7 -30.99 -30.21 -0.79
N ARG A 8 -31.71 -29.50 0.09
CA ARG A 8 -31.85 -28.05 -0.01
C ARG A 8 -30.44 -27.47 0.08
N LYS A 9 -30.01 -26.81 -0.99
CA LYS A 9 -28.88 -25.89 -0.98
C LYS A 9 -29.19 -24.89 0.12
N GLY A 10 -28.43 -24.94 1.21
CA GLY A 10 -28.51 -23.90 2.23
C GLY A 10 -28.37 -22.57 1.51
N MET A 11 -29.43 -21.76 1.57
CA MET A 11 -29.27 -20.34 1.35
C MET A 11 -28.29 -19.89 2.41
N ASP A 12 -27.10 -19.52 1.96
CA ASP A 12 -26.11 -18.79 2.74
C ASP A 12 -26.73 -17.43 3.06
N GLU A 13 -27.59 -17.42 4.07
CA GLU A 13 -28.26 -16.22 4.57
C GLU A 13 -27.24 -15.41 5.36
N GLY A 14 -26.75 -14.34 4.70
CA GLY A 14 -26.00 -13.28 5.34
C GLY A 14 -24.49 -13.39 5.21
N ALA A 15 -23.96 -13.54 3.99
CA ALA A 15 -22.56 -13.23 3.73
C ALA A 15 -22.28 -11.78 4.20
N ASN A 16 -21.58 -11.66 5.31
CA ASN A 16 -21.16 -10.40 5.93
C ASN A 16 -20.74 -9.38 4.87
N SER A 17 -21.56 -8.35 4.66
CA SER A 17 -21.51 -7.45 3.49
C SER A 17 -20.42 -6.38 3.58
N TRP A 18 -19.34 -6.64 4.32
CA TRP A 18 -18.28 -5.68 4.56
C TRP A 18 -16.95 -6.21 4.02
N GLU A 19 -16.17 -5.31 3.42
CA GLU A 19 -14.86 -5.61 2.85
C GLU A 19 -13.75 -5.01 3.72
N VAL A 20 -12.64 -5.74 3.85
CA VAL A 20 -11.44 -5.25 4.53
C VAL A 20 -10.66 -4.42 3.52
N HIS A 21 -10.50 -3.12 3.80
CA HIS A 21 -9.59 -2.26 3.06
C HIS A 21 -8.32 -2.03 3.88
N PRO A 22 -7.13 -2.27 3.32
CA PRO A 22 -5.89 -2.00 4.02
C PRO A 22 -5.66 -0.49 4.13
N VAL A 23 -5.20 -0.05 5.30
CA VAL A 23 -4.64 1.29 5.46
C VAL A 23 -3.17 1.21 5.09
N LEU A 24 -2.83 1.77 3.94
CA LEU A 24 -1.47 1.77 3.38
C LEU A 24 -0.75 3.07 3.74
N SER A 25 0.57 3.10 3.58
CA SER A 25 1.30 4.37 3.67
C SER A 25 0.93 5.30 2.52
N ASP A 26 1.17 6.61 2.68
CA ASP A 26 0.99 7.60 1.61
C ASP A 26 1.78 7.19 0.35
N GLU A 27 2.97 6.63 0.54
CA GLU A 27 3.83 6.23 -0.56
C GLU A 27 3.30 5.04 -1.37
N GLN A 28 2.59 4.13 -0.70
CA GLN A 28 1.95 2.97 -1.32
C GLN A 28 0.60 3.32 -1.97
N SER A 29 -0.02 4.41 -1.52
CA SER A 29 -1.36 4.85 -1.97
C SER A 29 -1.32 5.90 -3.07
N GLN A 30 -0.24 6.66 -3.18
CA GLN A 30 -0.09 7.71 -4.19
C GLN A 30 0.06 7.13 -5.61
N ASP A 31 -0.40 7.90 -6.59
CA ASP A 31 -0.12 7.68 -8.00
C ASP A 31 1.38 7.76 -8.29
N ILE A 32 1.82 7.09 -9.36
CA ILE A 32 3.22 7.17 -9.78
C ILE A 32 3.55 8.60 -10.23
N LYS A 33 4.68 9.12 -9.75
CA LYS A 33 5.27 10.34 -10.28
C LYS A 33 6.18 10.00 -11.46
N LEU A 34 6.12 10.82 -12.51
CA LEU A 34 6.96 10.68 -13.71
C LEU A 34 7.98 11.82 -13.79
N LEU A 35 9.14 11.51 -14.37
CA LEU A 35 10.19 12.46 -14.75
C LEU A 35 10.40 12.39 -16.25
N ASP A 36 10.78 13.51 -16.84
CA ASP A 36 11.21 13.56 -18.23
C ASP A 36 12.72 13.25 -18.31
N ALA A 37 13.08 12.36 -19.22
CA ALA A 37 14.46 11.94 -19.46
C ALA A 37 14.77 11.94 -20.95
N PHE A 38 16.01 12.25 -21.31
CA PHE A 38 16.52 12.02 -22.65
C PHE A 38 16.88 10.56 -22.82
N ALA A 39 16.36 9.94 -23.88
CA ALA A 39 16.73 8.61 -24.33
C ALA A 39 17.20 8.65 -25.78
N ALA A 40 17.94 7.65 -26.20
CA ALA A 40 18.37 7.52 -27.59
C ALA A 40 18.30 6.06 -28.06
N PRO A 41 18.08 5.84 -29.38
CA PRO A 41 18.28 4.54 -30.00
C PRO A 41 19.72 4.05 -29.82
N ILE A 42 19.89 2.74 -29.61
CA ILE A 42 21.20 2.09 -29.84
C ILE A 42 21.16 1.46 -31.24
N ASN A 43 21.75 2.16 -32.20
CA ASN A 43 21.85 1.74 -33.60
C ASN A 43 22.82 0.57 -33.79
N ASN A 44 23.86 0.47 -32.95
CA ASN A 44 24.79 -0.65 -32.96
C ASN A 44 24.81 -1.37 -31.60
N LYS A 45 24.15 -2.54 -31.52
CA LYS A 45 24.07 -3.33 -30.26
C LYS A 45 25.42 -3.70 -29.66
N LYS A 46 26.49 -3.80 -30.48
CA LYS A 46 27.84 -4.13 -29.99
C LYS A 46 28.38 -3.05 -29.04
N GLU A 47 27.94 -1.81 -29.21
CA GLU A 47 28.35 -0.68 -28.37
C GLU A 47 27.60 -0.60 -27.04
N THR A 48 26.55 -1.40 -26.82
CA THR A 48 25.66 -1.28 -25.63
C THR A 48 26.44 -1.29 -24.31
N SER A 49 27.40 -2.19 -24.15
CA SER A 49 28.19 -2.31 -22.92
C SER A 49 29.10 -1.11 -22.70
N ARG A 50 29.72 -0.59 -23.78
CA ARG A 50 30.56 0.61 -23.75
C ARG A 50 29.71 1.84 -23.40
N LEU A 51 28.66 2.08 -24.18
CA LEU A 51 27.72 3.18 -23.97
C LEU A 51 27.16 3.18 -22.55
N MET A 52 26.78 2.01 -22.02
CA MET A 52 26.32 1.89 -20.63
C MET A 52 27.37 2.32 -19.62
N LYS A 53 28.64 1.95 -19.79
CA LYS A 53 29.72 2.34 -18.88
C LYS A 53 30.00 3.84 -18.96
N GLU A 54 30.14 4.38 -20.17
CA GLU A 54 30.40 5.80 -20.39
C GLU A 54 29.25 6.66 -19.87
N LEU A 55 28.00 6.31 -20.20
CA LEU A 55 26.82 7.02 -19.72
C LEU A 55 26.66 6.93 -18.19
N THR A 56 27.07 5.83 -17.55
CA THR A 56 27.00 5.71 -16.08
C THR A 56 28.03 6.60 -15.39
N THR A 57 29.19 6.80 -16.01
CA THR A 57 30.20 7.73 -15.51
C THR A 57 29.79 9.19 -15.76
N LEU A 58 29.30 9.51 -16.96
CA LEU A 58 28.99 10.87 -17.37
C LEU A 58 27.67 11.38 -16.77
N TYR A 59 26.63 10.55 -16.80
CA TYR A 59 25.29 10.84 -16.30
C TYR A 59 24.83 9.72 -15.36
N PRO A 60 25.32 9.69 -14.11
CA PRO A 60 24.77 8.79 -13.11
C PRO A 60 23.30 9.13 -12.87
N LEU A 61 22.49 8.12 -12.52
CA LEU A 61 21.07 8.28 -12.22
C LEU A 61 20.81 8.04 -10.72
N PRO A 62 21.25 8.94 -9.82
CA PRO A 62 21.10 8.76 -8.39
C PRO A 62 19.62 8.71 -8.00
N GLY A 63 19.27 7.80 -7.08
CA GLY A 63 17.87 7.61 -6.65
C GLY A 63 16.97 6.91 -7.67
N LEU A 64 17.47 6.56 -8.85
CA LEU A 64 16.73 5.85 -9.90
C LEU A 64 17.25 4.43 -10.16
N GLN A 65 17.77 3.76 -9.12
CA GLN A 65 18.34 2.41 -9.28
C GLN A 65 17.29 1.35 -9.67
N HIS A 66 16.00 1.64 -9.49
CA HIS A 66 14.90 0.79 -9.97
C HIS A 66 14.80 0.80 -11.49
N ILE A 67 15.23 1.87 -12.16
CA ILE A 67 15.13 2.02 -13.61
C ILE A 67 16.18 1.17 -14.33
N LYS A 68 15.72 0.33 -15.27
CA LYS A 68 16.64 -0.40 -16.16
C LYS A 68 17.05 0.53 -17.29
N ARG A 69 18.29 1.03 -17.27
CA ARG A 69 18.76 2.07 -18.20
C ARG A 69 18.57 1.75 -19.69
N VAL A 70 18.64 0.47 -20.07
CA VAL A 70 18.40 0.00 -21.44
C VAL A 70 17.09 -0.77 -21.50
N ARG A 71 16.28 -0.49 -22.52
CA ARG A 71 15.10 -1.28 -22.86
C ARG A 71 15.23 -1.93 -24.23
N ALA A 72 14.62 -3.10 -24.37
CA ALA A 72 14.41 -3.73 -25.66
C ALA A 72 13.10 -3.24 -26.27
N CYS A 73 13.15 -2.86 -27.54
CA CYS A 73 11.97 -2.44 -28.28
C CYS A 73 11.46 -3.63 -29.09
N LYS A 74 10.15 -3.91 -29.03
CA LYS A 74 9.54 -5.05 -29.72
C LYS A 74 8.55 -4.54 -30.77
N GLY A 75 8.62 -5.11 -31.97
CA GLY A 75 7.67 -4.92 -33.06
C GLY A 75 8.11 -3.93 -34.14
N ASP A 76 7.45 -4.01 -35.29
CA ASP A 76 7.80 -3.31 -36.54
C ASP A 76 7.67 -1.78 -36.46
N LYS A 77 7.13 -1.25 -35.35
CA LYS A 77 6.98 0.19 -35.10
C LYS A 77 8.24 0.85 -34.53
N HIS A 78 9.21 0.06 -34.07
CA HIS A 78 10.47 0.58 -33.53
C HIS A 78 11.60 0.26 -34.51
N PRO A 79 12.19 1.28 -35.17
CA PRO A 79 13.22 1.06 -36.18
C PRO A 79 14.53 0.50 -35.59
N HIS A 80 14.70 0.62 -34.27
CA HIS A 80 15.87 0.15 -33.53
C HIS A 80 15.47 -0.86 -32.45
N PRO A 81 16.33 -1.84 -32.18
CA PRO A 81 16.02 -2.95 -31.27
C PRO A 81 16.24 -2.61 -29.79
N LEU A 82 17.01 -1.58 -29.48
CA LEU A 82 17.34 -1.15 -28.12
C LEU A 82 17.28 0.37 -28.02
N GLU A 83 16.94 0.85 -26.83
CA GLU A 83 16.98 2.26 -26.45
C GLU A 83 17.62 2.39 -25.08
N VAL A 84 18.30 3.52 -24.84
CA VAL A 84 19.02 3.80 -23.60
C VAL A 84 18.67 5.18 -23.07
N ILE A 85 18.49 5.30 -21.75
CA ILE A 85 18.38 6.59 -21.09
C ILE A 85 19.78 7.23 -21.02
N ILE A 86 19.89 8.46 -21.50
CA ILE A 86 21.08 9.29 -21.43
C ILE A 86 21.14 9.98 -20.06
N CYS A 87 20.20 10.88 -19.77
CA CYS A 87 20.13 11.66 -18.53
C CYS A 87 18.71 12.16 -18.25
N LEU A 88 18.47 12.75 -17.08
CA LEU A 88 17.23 13.51 -16.83
C LEU A 88 17.29 14.84 -17.59
N VAL A 89 16.13 15.37 -17.98
CA VAL A 89 16.08 16.67 -18.67
C VAL A 89 16.63 17.79 -17.77
N GLU A 90 16.42 17.70 -16.46
CA GLU A 90 16.96 18.66 -15.48
C GLU A 90 18.50 18.63 -15.36
N ASP A 91 19.14 17.52 -15.74
CA ASP A 91 20.60 17.38 -15.74
C ASP A 91 21.26 17.95 -17.01
N ALA A 92 20.45 18.38 -17.99
CA ALA A 92 20.90 18.96 -19.25
C ALA A 92 20.13 20.26 -19.57
N PRO A 93 20.31 21.33 -18.78
CA PRO A 93 19.54 22.57 -18.92
C PRO A 93 19.75 23.25 -20.27
N ASP A 94 20.94 23.12 -20.88
CA ASP A 94 21.25 23.71 -22.20
C ASP A 94 20.46 23.06 -23.35
N ALA A 95 19.96 21.83 -23.14
CA ALA A 95 19.07 21.14 -24.07
C ALA A 95 17.59 21.38 -23.77
N ASN A 96 17.26 21.98 -22.62
CA ASN A 96 15.90 22.16 -22.14
C ASN A 96 15.26 23.40 -22.81
N GLY A 97 14.42 23.19 -23.83
CA GLY A 97 13.69 24.25 -24.56
C GLY A 97 14.06 24.40 -26.04
N SER A 98 15.08 23.68 -26.51
CA SER A 98 15.34 23.52 -27.95
C SER A 98 14.32 22.55 -28.56
N LYS A 99 13.72 22.91 -29.71
CA LYS A 99 12.87 21.97 -30.47
C LYS A 99 13.65 20.80 -31.04
N ASP A 100 14.96 20.97 -31.24
CA ASP A 100 15.88 19.98 -31.78
C ASP A 100 17.00 19.74 -30.76
N VAL A 101 16.85 18.69 -29.96
CA VAL A 101 17.92 18.22 -29.07
C VAL A 101 18.78 17.25 -29.86
N SER A 102 20.09 17.48 -29.88
CA SER A 102 21.07 16.64 -30.59
C SER A 102 22.05 16.01 -29.62
N LEU A 103 22.76 14.97 -30.06
CA LEU A 103 23.80 14.34 -29.24
C LEU A 103 24.89 15.33 -28.83
N GLY A 104 25.28 16.27 -29.70
CA GLY A 104 26.32 17.27 -29.40
C GLY A 104 25.92 18.27 -28.30
N THR A 105 24.61 18.47 -28.09
CA THR A 105 24.10 19.29 -26.97
C THR A 105 24.00 18.52 -25.67
N LEU A 106 23.87 17.19 -25.71
CA LEU A 106 23.71 16.34 -24.53
C LEU A 106 24.99 15.67 -24.07
N LEU A 107 25.97 15.47 -24.96
CA LEU A 107 27.15 14.66 -24.70
C LEU A 107 28.39 15.47 -25.09
N PRO A 108 29.40 15.61 -24.21
CA PRO A 108 30.65 16.26 -24.56
C PRO A 108 31.41 15.40 -25.57
N LEU A 109 31.31 15.73 -26.86
CA LEU A 109 31.83 14.94 -27.99
C LEU A 109 33.36 14.71 -27.92
N GLU A 110 34.11 15.51 -27.17
CA GLU A 110 35.54 15.31 -26.96
C GLU A 110 35.87 14.14 -26.01
N SER A 111 34.94 13.79 -25.12
CA SER A 111 35.13 12.78 -24.07
C SER A 111 34.17 11.60 -24.13
N PHE A 112 33.16 11.68 -25.01
CA PHE A 112 32.14 10.66 -25.17
C PHE A 112 32.06 10.20 -26.62
N ASP A 113 32.24 8.91 -26.86
CA ASP A 113 32.10 8.35 -28.19
C ASP A 113 30.62 8.03 -28.46
N SER A 114 29.95 8.97 -29.13
CA SER A 114 28.54 8.86 -29.51
C SER A 114 28.28 7.84 -30.63
N SER A 115 29.31 7.16 -31.15
CA SER A 115 29.12 6.13 -32.15
C SER A 115 28.19 5.03 -31.66
N GLY A 116 27.25 4.65 -32.52
CA GLY A 116 26.22 3.66 -32.18
C GLY A 116 25.00 4.20 -31.46
N LEU A 117 24.94 5.49 -31.09
CA LEU A 117 23.70 6.15 -30.67
C LEU A 117 22.97 6.77 -31.88
N GLY A 118 21.64 6.82 -31.80
CA GLY A 118 20.80 7.62 -32.68
C GLY A 118 20.45 8.97 -32.07
N GLU A 119 19.61 9.74 -32.76
CA GLU A 119 19.15 11.03 -32.26
C GLU A 119 18.35 10.88 -30.95
N PRO A 120 18.58 11.77 -29.98
CA PRO A 120 17.91 11.71 -28.69
C PRO A 120 16.45 12.19 -28.77
N PHE A 121 15.63 11.71 -27.85
CA PHE A 121 14.22 12.06 -27.71
C PHE A 121 13.81 12.01 -26.24
N ILE A 122 12.71 12.69 -25.89
CA ILE A 122 12.21 12.73 -24.52
C ILE A 122 11.29 11.54 -24.25
N VAL A 123 11.49 10.90 -23.09
CA VAL A 123 10.62 9.85 -22.55
C VAL A 123 10.21 10.16 -21.12
N LYS A 124 9.07 9.63 -20.70
CA LYS A 124 8.67 9.63 -19.29
C LYS A 124 9.19 8.39 -18.58
N ILE A 125 9.77 8.56 -17.40
CA ILE A 125 10.24 7.46 -16.56
C ILE A 125 9.69 7.57 -15.12
N PRO A 126 9.48 6.46 -14.40
CA PRO A 126 9.06 6.48 -13.00
C PRO A 126 10.07 7.16 -12.06
N ALA A 127 9.62 8.17 -11.32
CA ALA A 127 10.46 8.94 -10.40
C ALA A 127 10.89 8.16 -9.15
N LYS A 128 10.09 7.18 -8.73
CA LYS A 128 10.31 6.37 -7.53
C LYS A 128 10.14 4.89 -7.85
N ALA A 129 10.81 4.04 -7.07
CA ALA A 129 10.60 2.61 -7.13
C ALA A 129 9.14 2.28 -6.74
N PRO A 130 8.44 1.43 -7.53
CA PRO A 130 7.08 1.03 -7.19
C PRO A 130 7.09 0.20 -5.92
N LEU A 131 6.13 0.46 -5.01
CA LEU A 131 5.97 -0.26 -3.75
C LEU A 131 4.84 -1.28 -3.81
N THR A 132 3.91 -1.11 -4.74
CA THR A 132 2.77 -2.01 -4.93
C THR A 132 2.73 -2.58 -6.34
N ARG A 133 2.06 -3.73 -6.50
CA ARG A 133 1.86 -4.35 -7.81
C ARG A 133 1.17 -3.41 -8.82
N PRO A 134 0.08 -2.69 -8.46
CA PRO A 134 -0.52 -1.70 -9.35
C PRO A 134 0.44 -0.58 -9.76
N GLN A 135 1.22 -0.03 -8.82
CA GLN A 135 2.23 0.99 -9.14
C GLN A 135 3.28 0.43 -10.10
N PHE A 136 3.73 -0.81 -9.90
CA PHE A 136 4.71 -1.46 -10.79
C PHE A 136 4.17 -1.65 -12.20
N GLU A 137 2.92 -2.12 -12.32
CA GLU A 137 2.27 -2.33 -13.62
C GLU A 137 2.14 -1.01 -14.37
N GLN A 138 1.69 0.05 -13.69
CA GLN A 138 1.59 1.38 -14.26
C GLN A 138 2.98 1.93 -14.66
N ALA A 139 3.96 1.86 -13.75
CA ALA A 139 5.33 2.34 -13.99
C ALA A 139 6.00 1.65 -15.18
N SER A 140 5.77 0.34 -15.32
CA SER A 140 6.35 -0.49 -16.40
C SER A 140 5.82 -0.14 -17.78
N THR A 141 4.69 0.56 -17.88
CA THR A 141 4.18 1.07 -19.18
C THR A 141 5.03 2.21 -19.73
N HIS A 142 5.69 2.97 -18.84
CA HIS A 142 6.50 4.14 -19.22
C HIS A 142 7.94 3.73 -19.53
N TRP A 143 8.56 2.99 -18.61
CA TRP A 143 9.92 2.47 -18.79
C TRP A 143 10.13 1.21 -17.95
N PRO A 144 10.95 0.24 -18.41
CA PRO A 144 11.24 -0.94 -17.61
C PRO A 144 11.84 -0.60 -16.25
N THR A 145 11.15 -1.04 -15.18
CA THR A 145 11.55 -0.85 -13.80
C THR A 145 11.71 -2.19 -13.10
N SER A 146 12.50 -2.21 -12.03
CA SER A 146 12.64 -3.33 -11.12
C SER A 146 11.57 -3.21 -10.02
N PHE A 147 11.07 -4.35 -9.57
CA PHE A 147 10.08 -4.43 -8.49
C PHE A 147 10.26 -5.70 -7.69
N HIS A 148 10.34 -5.53 -6.36
CA HIS A 148 10.40 -6.60 -5.41
C HIS A 148 9.09 -6.57 -4.62
N GLU A 149 8.25 -7.57 -4.84
CA GLU A 149 6.91 -7.58 -4.26
C GLU A 149 6.95 -7.84 -2.76
N ASP A 150 6.32 -6.94 -2.00
CA ASP A 150 5.97 -7.19 -0.61
C ASP A 150 4.73 -8.09 -0.56
N LYS A 151 4.93 -9.33 -0.10
CA LYS A 151 3.87 -10.35 -0.05
C LYS A 151 2.72 -9.95 0.87
N GLN A 152 3.00 -9.25 1.97
CA GLN A 152 1.98 -8.86 2.94
C GLN A 152 1.13 -7.71 2.36
N VAL A 153 1.77 -6.70 1.77
CA VAL A 153 1.06 -5.59 1.11
C VAL A 153 0.23 -6.09 -0.07
N THR A 154 0.77 -7.02 -0.87
CA THR A 154 0.01 -7.65 -1.96
C THR A 154 -1.17 -8.45 -1.44
N ALA A 155 -1.00 -9.24 -0.38
CA ALA A 155 -2.12 -9.96 0.24
C ALA A 155 -3.17 -8.99 0.79
N ALA A 156 -2.75 -7.86 1.37
CA ALA A 156 -3.59 -6.79 1.86
C ALA A 156 -4.44 -6.17 0.75
N LEU A 157 -3.80 -5.74 -0.33
CA LEU A 157 -4.45 -5.17 -1.51
C LEU A 157 -5.41 -6.14 -2.19
N ARG A 158 -5.15 -7.45 -2.12
CA ARG A 158 -6.04 -8.49 -2.65
C ARG A 158 -7.17 -8.89 -1.70
N GLY A 159 -7.26 -8.29 -0.50
CA GLY A 159 -8.25 -8.67 0.52
C GLY A 159 -8.04 -10.06 1.12
N GLN A 160 -6.82 -10.58 1.03
CA GLN A 160 -6.40 -11.94 1.38
C GLN A 160 -5.66 -12.02 2.73
N LEU A 161 -5.57 -10.93 3.50
CA LEU A 161 -4.94 -10.95 4.83
C LEU A 161 -5.70 -11.83 5.84
N PHE A 162 -7.02 -11.92 5.68
CA PHE A 162 -7.88 -12.62 6.63
C PHE A 162 -8.67 -13.71 5.92
N SER A 163 -8.66 -14.90 6.50
CA SER A 163 -9.56 -15.99 6.13
C SER A 163 -11.02 -15.63 6.42
N ALA A 164 -11.95 -16.35 5.80
CA ALA A 164 -13.38 -16.18 6.06
C ALA A 164 -13.73 -16.36 7.56
N ALA A 165 -13.09 -17.34 8.22
CA ALA A 165 -13.29 -17.57 9.65
C ALA A 165 -12.79 -16.41 10.51
N GLN A 166 -11.64 -15.80 10.17
CA GLN A 166 -11.15 -14.61 10.86
C GLN A 166 -12.09 -13.42 10.66
N LYS A 167 -12.60 -13.22 9.43
CA LYS A 167 -13.58 -12.16 9.14
C LYS A 167 -14.89 -12.35 9.93
N ALA A 168 -15.37 -13.58 10.07
CA ALA A 168 -16.53 -13.88 10.90
C ALA A 168 -16.32 -13.48 12.37
N ARG A 169 -15.16 -13.83 12.94
CA ARG A 169 -14.84 -13.48 14.34
C ARG A 169 -14.63 -11.99 14.55
N MET A 170 -13.97 -11.30 13.61
CA MET A 170 -13.88 -9.84 13.60
C MET A 170 -15.27 -9.19 13.61
N HIS A 171 -16.21 -9.74 12.83
CA HIS A 171 -17.59 -9.26 12.80
C HIS A 171 -18.29 -9.49 14.15
N GLU A 172 -18.16 -10.67 14.76
CA GLU A 172 -18.72 -10.97 16.08
C GLU A 172 -18.21 -10.01 17.17
N HIS A 173 -16.90 -9.77 17.21
CA HIS A 173 -16.27 -8.83 18.15
C HIS A 173 -16.78 -7.41 17.94
N MET A 174 -16.89 -6.96 16.69
CA MET A 174 -17.44 -5.65 16.37
C MET A 174 -18.92 -5.53 16.78
N MET A 175 -19.72 -6.57 16.54
CA MET A 175 -21.12 -6.60 16.96
C MET A 175 -21.27 -6.54 18.47
N ALA A 176 -20.36 -7.16 19.24
CA ALA A 176 -20.33 -7.02 20.69
C ALA A 176 -20.02 -5.57 21.12
N ALA A 177 -19.04 -4.91 20.47
CA ALA A 177 -18.74 -3.49 20.73
C ALA A 177 -19.93 -2.59 20.42
N VAL A 178 -20.62 -2.81 19.30
CA VAL A 178 -21.82 -2.05 18.91
C VAL A 178 -22.97 -2.27 19.90
N ARG A 179 -23.17 -3.49 20.40
CA ARG A 179 -24.17 -3.76 21.45
C ARG A 179 -23.85 -2.98 22.73
N ALA A 180 -22.59 -2.95 23.16
CA ALA A 180 -22.18 -2.17 24.32
C ALA A 180 -22.42 -0.66 24.11
N ALA A 181 -22.06 -0.14 22.94
CA ALA A 181 -22.29 1.26 22.57
C ALA A 181 -23.78 1.64 22.67
N LYS A 182 -24.67 0.78 22.17
CA LYS A 182 -26.13 0.98 22.26
C LYS A 182 -26.63 0.96 23.70
N ALA A 183 -26.18 0.01 24.52
CA ALA A 183 -26.55 -0.05 25.93
C ALA A 183 -26.09 1.20 26.72
N GLY A 184 -24.91 1.75 26.39
CA GLY A 184 -24.45 3.03 26.95
C GLY A 184 -25.31 4.21 26.49
N GLN A 185 -25.67 4.25 25.20
CA GLN A 185 -26.56 5.27 24.64
C GLN A 185 -27.95 5.26 25.30
N GLU A 186 -28.52 4.08 25.57
CA GLU A 186 -29.79 3.92 26.30
C GLU A 186 -29.71 4.47 27.73
N GLN A 187 -28.51 4.52 28.31
CA GLN A 187 -28.23 5.13 29.63
C GLN A 187 -27.86 6.61 29.55
N GLY A 188 -27.95 7.24 28.37
CA GLY A 188 -27.62 8.64 28.15
C GLY A 188 -26.13 8.94 27.99
N MET A 189 -25.28 7.93 27.80
CA MET A 189 -23.85 8.09 27.52
C MET A 189 -23.59 8.29 26.02
N ALA A 190 -22.35 8.66 25.66
CA ALA A 190 -21.97 8.67 24.25
C ALA A 190 -22.05 7.25 23.66
N PRO A 191 -22.45 7.08 22.39
CA PRO A 191 -22.60 5.77 21.74
C PRO A 191 -21.24 5.19 21.36
N VAL A 192 -20.41 4.90 22.35
CA VAL A 192 -19.06 4.34 22.21
C VAL A 192 -19.01 3.04 22.99
N GLY A 193 -18.56 1.98 22.34
CA GLY A 193 -18.40 0.66 22.92
C GLY A 193 -17.07 0.05 22.52
N ALA A 194 -16.49 -0.74 23.41
CA ALA A 194 -15.19 -1.37 23.22
C ALA A 194 -15.21 -2.82 23.72
N VAL A 195 -14.43 -3.66 23.04
CA VAL A 195 -14.22 -5.07 23.39
C VAL A 195 -12.73 -5.33 23.40
N ILE A 196 -12.24 -6.02 24.44
CA ILE A 196 -10.86 -6.49 24.55
C ILE A 196 -10.87 -8.00 24.34
N VAL A 197 -10.04 -8.48 23.42
CA VAL A 197 -9.96 -9.90 23.03
C VAL A 197 -8.54 -10.40 23.26
N ASP A 198 -8.40 -11.62 23.79
CA ASP A 198 -7.12 -12.30 23.83
C ASP A 198 -6.73 -12.78 22.42
N PRO A 199 -5.62 -12.31 21.83
CA PRO A 199 -5.23 -12.71 20.48
C PRO A 199 -4.86 -14.19 20.35
N ALA A 200 -4.54 -14.89 21.44
CA ALA A 200 -4.16 -16.30 21.39
C ALA A 200 -5.38 -17.25 21.42
N SER A 201 -6.32 -17.00 22.31
CA SER A 201 -7.53 -17.83 22.48
C SER A 201 -8.77 -17.32 21.73
N ASP A 202 -8.70 -16.09 21.21
CA ASP A 202 -9.81 -15.36 20.58
C ASP A 202 -11.03 -15.17 21.49
N GLN A 203 -10.80 -15.20 22.81
CA GLN A 203 -11.83 -15.00 23.82
C GLN A 203 -11.96 -13.52 24.18
N ILE A 204 -13.19 -13.07 24.37
CA ILE A 204 -13.48 -11.74 24.90
C ILE A 204 -13.11 -11.69 26.39
N LEU A 205 -12.18 -10.82 26.75
CA LEU A 205 -11.74 -10.59 28.12
C LEU A 205 -12.56 -9.50 28.82
N ALA A 206 -13.00 -8.48 28.06
CA ALA A 206 -13.78 -7.37 28.59
C ALA A 206 -14.65 -6.73 27.51
N VAL A 207 -15.81 -6.19 27.93
CA VAL A 207 -16.72 -5.38 27.12
C VAL A 207 -17.12 -4.16 27.94
N ALA A 208 -17.07 -2.97 27.36
CA ALA A 208 -17.42 -1.73 28.03
C ALA A 208 -18.07 -0.71 27.08
N HIS A 209 -18.74 0.29 27.65
CA HIS A 209 -19.26 1.46 26.94
C HIS A 209 -18.74 2.76 27.58
N ASP A 210 -19.01 3.91 26.95
CA ASP A 210 -18.68 5.20 27.54
C ASP A 210 -19.35 5.39 28.91
N CYS A 211 -18.57 5.90 29.87
CA CYS A 211 -19.02 6.24 31.22
C CYS A 211 -18.61 7.69 31.60
N SER A 212 -18.14 8.49 30.64
CA SER A 212 -17.60 9.83 30.89
C SER A 212 -18.62 10.80 31.50
N GLN A 213 -19.91 10.60 31.20
CA GLN A 213 -21.02 11.39 31.71
C GLN A 213 -21.85 10.66 32.76
N ALA A 214 -21.38 9.49 33.23
CA ALA A 214 -22.02 8.79 34.33
C ALA A 214 -21.98 9.69 35.55
N VAL A 215 -23.16 10.19 35.94
CA VAL A 215 -23.31 11.01 37.14
C VAL A 215 -22.75 10.19 38.29
N ARG A 216 -21.60 10.63 38.81
CA ARG A 216 -21.01 10.09 40.03
C ARG A 216 -21.96 10.42 41.18
N PHE A 217 -22.98 9.59 41.40
CA PHE A 217 -23.67 9.56 42.68
C PHE A 217 -22.73 8.91 43.70
N PHE A 218 -21.64 9.62 44.06
CA PHE A 218 -20.97 9.41 45.33
C PHE A 218 -21.91 9.95 46.40
N ASN A 219 -22.91 9.16 46.80
CA ASN A 219 -23.56 9.37 48.08
C ASN A 219 -22.52 9.03 49.16
N PHE A 220 -21.75 10.04 49.58
CA PHE A 220 -21.00 9.98 50.84
C PHE A 220 -22.03 9.91 51.97
N VAL A 221 -22.43 8.70 52.35
CA VAL A 221 -23.04 8.48 53.66
C VAL A 221 -21.90 8.56 54.67
N THR A 222 -21.69 9.73 55.27
CA THR A 222 -20.76 9.87 56.40
C THR A 222 -21.36 9.17 57.62
N TYR A 223 -20.98 7.92 57.86
CA TYR A 223 -21.14 7.32 59.18
C TYR A 223 -20.03 7.82 60.10
N LYS A 224 -20.41 8.62 61.09
CA LYS A 224 -19.54 8.91 62.23
C LYS A 224 -19.37 7.62 63.06
N GLY A 225 -18.13 7.18 63.21
CA GLY A 225 -17.67 6.59 64.46
C GLY A 225 -17.59 5.07 64.53
N HIS A 226 -16.34 4.62 64.45
CA HIS A 226 -15.74 3.41 65.05
C HIS A 226 -15.80 2.04 64.35
N SER A 227 -14.61 1.42 64.38
CA SER A 227 -14.18 0.07 63.96
C SER A 227 -13.97 -0.20 62.45
N LYS A 228 -12.69 -0.33 62.06
CA LYS A 228 -12.20 -1.14 60.91
C LYS A 228 -12.67 -2.60 61.03
N PRO A 229 -12.47 -3.49 60.01
CA PRO A 229 -12.16 -3.31 58.58
C PRO A 229 -13.08 -4.15 57.65
N GLN A 230 -13.13 -3.87 56.33
CA GLN A 230 -12.95 -4.89 55.25
C GLN A 230 -13.24 -4.35 53.85
N GLU A 231 -12.43 -4.89 52.92
CA GLU A 231 -12.57 -5.04 51.47
C GLU A 231 -13.77 -4.42 50.75
N TYR A 232 -13.49 -3.60 49.74
CA TYR A 232 -14.42 -3.35 48.64
C TYR A 232 -13.98 -4.12 47.39
N ARG A 233 -14.66 -5.26 47.18
CA ARG A 233 -14.90 -5.92 45.90
C ARG A 233 -16.02 -5.19 45.12
N GLY A 234 -15.96 -5.28 43.80
CA GLY A 234 -17.09 -5.08 42.86
C GLY A 234 -17.06 -3.73 42.15
N CYS A 235 -17.17 -3.63 40.81
CA CYS A 235 -18.02 -4.43 39.93
C CYS A 235 -17.25 -5.14 38.81
N ALA A 236 -17.21 -6.46 38.90
CA ALA A 236 -17.25 -7.36 37.75
C ALA A 236 -18.31 -8.41 38.09
N GLU A 237 -19.40 -8.45 37.32
CA GLU A 237 -20.27 -9.62 37.23
C GLU A 237 -21.00 -9.59 35.88
N ALA A 238 -20.71 -10.59 35.05
CA ALA A 238 -21.65 -11.14 34.09
C ALA A 238 -21.69 -12.64 34.37
N LYS A 239 -22.82 -13.12 34.91
CA LYS A 239 -23.18 -14.54 34.95
C LYS A 239 -24.08 -14.79 33.74
N ASN A 240 -23.76 -15.81 32.96
CA ASN A 240 -24.66 -16.40 31.97
C ASN A 240 -25.46 -17.51 32.66
N ASP A 241 -26.76 -17.53 32.41
CA ASP A 241 -27.58 -18.75 32.39
C ASP A 241 -27.64 -19.28 30.94
#